data_AF-A0A0M3KBG4-F1
#
_entry.id   AF-A0A0M3KBG4-F1
#
_cell.length_a   1.000
_cell.length_b   1.000
_cell.length_c   1.000
_cell.angle_alpha   90.00
_cell.angle_beta   90.00
_cell.angle_gamma   90.00
#
_symmetry.space_group_name_H-M   'P 1'
#
loop_
_entity.id
_entity.type
_entity.pdbx_description
1 polymer ?
#
loop_
_entity_poly.entity_id
_entity_poly.type
_entity_poly.pdbx_seq_one_letter_code
_entity_poly.pdbx_strand_id
1 'polypeptide(L)'
;IAIDLDPVRLRCAAQNAKVYGVADRINFICTDFFHFAQSPRLWSMATPFSNEDGECDTNQNDRCAEGVIDAIFLSPPWGGPSYLKMKEFDLNTHLTPNGFDIFNAAKKITSNIAYFLPRQTTVGQLVSLAGPGGSCEIEQNLLNTKIKAITAYYGNLVTGRCDDVLK
;
A
#
# COMPACT_ATOMS: atom_id res chain seq x y z
N ILE A 1 7.04 5.27 5.47
CA ILE A 1 5.98 5.96 6.25
C ILE A 1 5.01 4.89 6.74
N ALA A 2 4.57 4.95 8.00
CA ALA A 2 3.55 4.07 8.57
C ALA A 2 2.37 4.90 9.08
N ILE A 3 1.16 4.58 8.60
CA ILE A 3 -0.08 5.31 8.93
C ILE A 3 -1.05 4.35 9.60
N ASP A 4 -1.64 4.78 10.71
CA ASP A 4 -2.80 4.13 11.31
C ASP A 4 -3.70 5.22 11.94
N LEU A 5 -4.99 4.94 12.01
CA LEU A 5 -5.97 5.82 12.67
C LEU A 5 -5.86 5.71 14.20
N ASP A 6 -5.41 4.56 14.71
CA ASP A 6 -5.35 4.27 16.13
C ASP A 6 -3.96 4.62 16.72
N PRO A 7 -3.86 5.63 17.61
CA PRO A 7 -2.58 6.01 18.22
C PRO A 7 -1.99 4.90 19.10
N VAL A 8 -2.81 3.98 19.63
CA VAL A 8 -2.32 2.83 20.40
C VAL A 8 -1.56 1.88 19.47
N ARG A 9 -2.12 1.56 18.29
CA ARG A 9 -1.47 0.68 17.30
C ARG A 9 -0.16 1.26 16.81
N LEU A 10 -0.09 2.58 16.57
CA LEU A 10 1.16 3.23 16.20
C LEU A 10 2.22 3.17 17.29
N ARG A 11 1.84 3.36 18.57
CA ARG A 11 2.79 3.20 19.68
C ARG A 11 3.32 1.78 19.77
N CYS A 12 2.46 0.78 19.60
CA CYS A 12 2.88 -0.62 19.52
C CYS A 12 3.82 -0.87 18.34
N ALA A 13 3.49 -0.36 17.15
CA ALA A 13 4.31 -0.50 15.96
C ALA A 13 5.69 0.18 16.12
N ALA A 14 5.74 1.37 16.68
CA ALA A 14 6.98 2.09 16.97
C ALA A 14 7.84 1.35 18.00
N GLN A 15 7.23 0.78 19.05
CA GLN A 15 7.96 -0.03 20.02
C GLN A 15 8.51 -1.31 19.38
N ASN A 16 7.73 -1.99 18.53
CA ASN A 16 8.21 -3.15 17.77
C ASN A 16 9.38 -2.77 16.87
N ALA A 17 9.28 -1.65 16.14
CA ALA A 17 10.35 -1.16 15.28
C ALA A 17 11.65 -0.88 16.05
N LYS A 18 11.57 -0.40 17.30
CA LYS A 18 12.74 -0.26 18.19
C LYS A 18 13.36 -1.61 18.54
N VAL A 19 12.54 -2.61 18.88
CA VAL A 19 13.00 -3.98 19.18
C VAL A 19 13.71 -4.59 17.97
N TYR A 20 13.21 -4.37 16.76
CA TYR A 20 13.82 -4.85 15.53
C TYR A 20 14.96 -3.96 14.99
N GLY A 21 15.30 -2.84 15.64
CA GLY A 21 16.41 -1.97 15.24
C GLY A 21 16.19 -1.21 13.93
N VAL A 22 14.94 -0.91 13.57
CA VAL A 22 14.57 -0.24 12.30
C VAL A 22 13.70 1.00 12.51
N ALA A 23 13.55 1.47 13.75
CA ALA A 23 12.68 2.59 14.09
C ALA A 23 13.09 3.89 13.37
N ASP A 24 14.38 4.09 13.11
CA ASP A 24 14.97 5.21 12.37
C ASP A 24 14.55 5.24 10.88
N ARG A 25 14.07 4.11 10.35
CA ARG A 25 13.65 3.97 8.94
C ARG A 25 12.16 4.23 8.72
N ILE A 26 11.40 4.50 9.79
CA ILE A 26 9.94 4.57 9.73
C ILE A 26 9.45 5.89 10.34
N ASN A 27 8.89 6.75 9.48
CA ASN A 27 8.09 7.88 9.93
C ASN A 27 6.67 7.41 10.26
N PHE A 28 6.24 7.52 11.52
CA PHE A 28 4.92 7.10 12.00
C PHE A 28 3.96 8.30 12.07
N ILE A 29 2.79 8.19 11.45
CA ILE A 29 1.80 9.27 11.35
C ILE A 29 0.42 8.77 11.79
N CYS A 30 -0.14 9.38 12.84
CA CYS A 30 -1.50 9.10 13.29
C CYS A 30 -2.48 9.95 12.50
N THR A 31 -3.10 9.38 11.48
CA THR A 31 -4.05 10.09 10.62
C THR A 31 -4.98 9.12 9.89
N ASP A 32 -6.05 9.66 9.33
CA ASP A 32 -6.90 8.93 8.40
C ASP A 32 -6.22 8.81 7.03
N PHE A 33 -6.21 7.61 6.46
CA PHE A 33 -5.54 7.36 5.18
C PHE A 33 -6.16 8.14 4.02
N PHE A 34 -7.48 8.32 4.01
CA PHE A 34 -8.13 9.10 2.94
C PHE A 34 -7.76 10.58 3.02
N HIS A 35 -7.70 11.12 4.23
CA HIS A 35 -7.18 12.48 4.46
C HIS A 35 -5.73 12.62 4.00
N PHE A 36 -4.87 11.65 4.34
CA PHE A 36 -3.48 11.62 3.89
C PHE A 36 -3.38 11.57 2.36
N ALA A 37 -4.17 10.70 1.72
CA ALA A 37 -4.15 10.51 0.28
C ALA A 37 -4.62 11.73 -0.53
N GLN A 38 -5.40 12.61 0.08
CA GLN A 38 -5.88 13.84 -0.55
C GLN A 38 -4.93 15.04 -0.37
N SER A 39 -3.81 14.86 0.35
CA SER A 39 -2.97 15.96 0.81
C SER A 39 -1.51 15.83 0.33
N PRO A 40 -1.17 16.29 -0.89
CA PRO A 40 0.19 16.24 -1.45
C PRO A 40 1.30 16.77 -0.53
N ARG A 41 0.97 17.81 0.23
CA ARG A 41 1.89 18.41 1.21
C ARG A 41 2.24 17.45 2.35
N LEU A 42 1.30 16.61 2.79
CA LEU A 42 1.53 15.69 3.90
C LEU A 42 2.56 14.62 3.54
N TRP A 43 2.48 14.03 2.34
CA TRP A 43 3.50 13.06 1.93
C TRP A 43 4.83 13.70 1.55
N SER A 44 4.83 14.91 0.97
CA SER A 44 6.08 15.64 0.69
C SER A 44 6.88 15.99 1.95
N MET A 45 6.19 16.33 3.05
CA MET A 45 6.83 16.59 4.34
C MET A 45 7.17 15.32 5.12
N ALA A 46 6.49 14.21 4.83
CA ALA A 46 6.65 12.95 5.53
C ALA A 46 7.84 12.10 5.05
N THR A 47 8.54 12.52 4.00
CA THR A 47 9.77 11.91 3.47
C THR A 47 10.99 12.72 3.94
N PRO A 48 11.62 12.40 5.09
CA PRO A 48 12.75 13.18 5.61
C PRO A 48 14.07 12.87 4.89
N PHE A 49 14.05 11.95 3.91
CA PHE A 49 15.23 11.39 3.23
C PHE A 49 15.40 11.90 1.80
N SER A 50 14.83 13.06 1.44
CA SER A 50 15.16 13.67 0.15
C SER A 50 16.67 13.91 0.09
N ASN A 51 17.32 13.33 -0.92
CA ASN A 51 18.77 13.35 -1.14
C ASN A 51 19.37 14.74 -0.86
N GLU A 52 20.27 14.85 0.12
CA GLU A 52 21.01 16.09 0.43
C GLU A 52 22.13 16.39 -0.59
N ASP A 53 22.37 15.50 -1.56
CA ASP A 53 23.50 15.59 -2.51
C ASP A 53 23.16 16.29 -3.85
N GLY A 54 21.99 16.93 -3.95
CA GLY A 54 21.59 17.68 -5.14
C GLY A 54 22.11 19.12 -5.13
N GLU A 55 23.21 19.38 -5.85
CA GLU A 55 23.72 20.72 -6.15
C GLU A 55 22.59 21.62 -6.67
N CYS A 56 22.31 22.71 -5.95
CA CYS A 56 21.22 23.62 -6.26
C CYS A 56 21.62 24.57 -7.41
N ASP A 57 21.20 24.25 -8.63
CA ASP A 57 21.32 25.18 -9.75
C ASP A 57 20.23 26.27 -9.61
N THR A 58 20.67 27.52 -9.45
CA THR A 58 19.89 28.71 -9.05
C THR A 58 18.92 29.25 -10.11
N ASN A 59 18.43 28.42 -11.03
CA ASN A 59 17.48 28.84 -12.04
C ASN A 59 16.04 28.60 -11.60
N GLN A 60 15.48 29.68 -11.09
CA GLN A 60 14.11 29.89 -10.64
C GLN A 60 13.07 29.53 -11.73
N ASN A 61 12.54 28.30 -11.72
CA ASN A 61 11.13 27.99 -12.04
C ASN A 61 10.68 26.53 -11.93
N ASP A 62 11.52 25.53 -11.63
CA ASP A 62 11.08 24.13 -11.71
C ASP A 62 11.07 23.38 -10.37
N ARG A 63 9.82 23.10 -9.94
CA ARG A 63 9.35 22.01 -9.07
C ARG A 63 10.05 21.87 -7.71
N CYS A 64 9.39 22.39 -6.67
CA CYS A 64 9.52 21.87 -5.31
C CYS A 64 9.60 20.35 -5.37
N ALA A 65 10.63 19.75 -4.78
CA ALA A 65 10.79 18.30 -4.72
C ALA A 65 9.48 17.64 -4.26
N GLU A 66 8.73 17.07 -5.21
CA GLU A 66 7.58 16.21 -4.94
C GLU A 66 8.16 15.00 -4.19
N GLY A 67 7.87 14.84 -2.90
CA GLY A 67 8.39 13.73 -2.11
C GLY A 67 7.81 12.40 -2.56
N VAL A 68 8.34 11.81 -3.63
CA VAL A 68 7.70 10.68 -4.33
C VAL A 68 7.48 9.48 -3.38
N ILE A 69 6.22 9.09 -3.19
CA ILE A 69 5.91 7.77 -2.62
C ILE A 69 5.99 6.76 -3.75
N ASP A 70 7.06 5.97 -3.77
CA ASP A 70 7.30 5.00 -4.85
C ASP A 70 6.24 3.89 -4.88
N ALA A 71 5.83 3.41 -3.72
CA ALA A 71 4.89 2.30 -3.57
C ALA A 71 4.01 2.43 -2.33
N ILE A 72 2.82 1.83 -2.38
CA ILE A 72 1.88 1.75 -1.25
C ILE A 72 1.55 0.29 -0.94
N PHE A 73 1.62 -0.06 0.34
CA PHE A 73 1.12 -1.33 0.86
C PHE A 73 -0.20 -1.09 1.60
N LEU A 74 -1.27 -1.77 1.17
CA LEU A 74 -2.61 -1.69 1.74
C LEU A 74 -2.93 -2.95 2.53
N SER A 75 -3.21 -2.79 3.83
CA SER A 75 -3.69 -3.86 4.72
C SER A 75 -4.85 -3.34 5.59
N PRO A 76 -6.02 -3.06 4.99
CA PRO A 76 -7.17 -2.53 5.71
C PRO A 76 -7.77 -3.55 6.69
N PRO A 77 -8.62 -3.13 7.63
CA PRO A 77 -9.30 -4.05 8.53
C PRO A 77 -10.29 -4.95 7.78
N TRP A 78 -10.16 -6.27 7.95
CA TRP A 78 -11.02 -7.27 7.26
C TRP A 78 -12.28 -7.68 8.04
N GLY A 79 -12.66 -6.93 9.08
CA GLY A 79 -13.79 -7.29 9.95
C GLY A 79 -13.51 -8.40 10.98
N GLY A 80 -12.24 -8.72 11.23
CA GLY A 80 -11.83 -9.72 12.24
C GLY A 80 -12.06 -11.18 11.80
N PRO A 81 -11.88 -12.17 12.69
CA PRO A 81 -11.85 -13.59 12.30
C PRO A 81 -13.13 -14.15 11.64
N SER A 82 -14.24 -13.41 11.68
CA SER A 82 -15.52 -13.78 11.08
C SER A 82 -15.44 -13.98 9.56
N TYR A 83 -14.52 -13.30 8.86
CA TYR A 83 -14.32 -13.49 7.40
C TYR A 83 -14.00 -14.95 7.04
N LEU A 84 -13.44 -15.73 7.97
CA LEU A 84 -13.10 -17.14 7.74
C LEU A 84 -14.32 -18.02 7.44
N LYS A 85 -15.52 -17.58 7.81
CA LYS A 85 -16.79 -18.28 7.58
C LYS A 85 -17.39 -17.98 6.20
N MET A 86 -16.88 -16.96 5.51
CA MET A 86 -17.38 -16.55 4.21
C MET A 86 -16.84 -17.50 3.13
N LYS A 87 -17.69 -17.80 2.14
CA LYS A 87 -17.27 -18.52 0.93
C LYS A 87 -16.44 -17.62 0.02
N GLU A 88 -16.86 -16.37 -0.12
CA GLU A 88 -16.24 -15.33 -0.94
C GLU A 88 -16.18 -14.03 -0.14
N PHE A 89 -15.12 -13.25 -0.38
CA PHE A 89 -14.90 -11.97 0.28
C PHE A 89 -14.99 -10.84 -0.76
N ASP A 90 -16.03 -10.02 -0.65
CA ASP A 90 -16.33 -8.93 -1.58
C ASP A 90 -15.77 -7.60 -1.05
N LEU A 91 -14.97 -6.92 -1.89
CA LEU A 91 -14.30 -5.67 -1.51
C LEU A 91 -15.27 -4.51 -1.29
N ASN A 92 -16.46 -4.51 -1.89
CA ASN A 92 -17.44 -3.44 -1.72
C ASN A 92 -18.24 -3.59 -0.42
N THR A 93 -18.59 -4.81 -0.04
CA THR A 93 -19.55 -5.06 1.03
C THR A 93 -18.92 -5.57 2.32
N HIS A 94 -17.73 -6.17 2.27
CA HIS A 94 -17.09 -6.78 3.45
C HIS A 94 -15.89 -5.99 4.00
N LEU A 95 -15.47 -4.93 3.33
CA LEU A 95 -14.48 -3.98 3.86
C LEU A 95 -15.16 -2.67 4.28
N THR A 96 -14.77 -2.20 5.45
CA THR A 96 -15.09 -0.86 5.93
C THR A 96 -13.78 -0.18 6.34
N PRO A 97 -13.33 0.87 5.64
CA PRO A 97 -13.95 1.52 4.47
C PRO A 97 -13.98 0.63 3.20
N ASN A 98 -14.78 1.00 2.20
CA ASN A 98 -14.94 0.23 0.95
C ASN A 98 -13.58 -0.02 0.27
N GLY A 99 -13.32 -1.26 -0.15
CA GLY A 99 -12.03 -1.68 -0.69
C GLY A 99 -11.64 -1.02 -2.01
N PHE A 100 -12.61 -0.72 -2.87
CA PHE A 100 -12.36 0.02 -4.11
C PHE A 100 -12.00 1.47 -3.80
N ASP A 101 -12.66 2.10 -2.84
CA ASP A 101 -12.34 3.48 -2.45
C ASP A 101 -10.93 3.59 -1.86
N ILE A 102 -10.52 2.62 -1.04
CA ILE A 102 -9.16 2.54 -0.49
C ILE A 102 -8.15 2.44 -1.63
N PHE A 103 -8.37 1.54 -2.59
CA PHE A 103 -7.49 1.38 -3.74
C PHE A 103 -7.42 2.63 -4.60
N ASN A 104 -8.57 3.25 -4.89
CA ASN A 104 -8.66 4.47 -5.69
C ASN A 104 -7.96 5.65 -5.00
N ALA A 105 -8.03 5.74 -3.67
CA ALA A 105 -7.28 6.74 -2.92
C ALA A 105 -5.76 6.52 -3.03
N ALA A 106 -5.29 5.27 -2.88
CA ALA A 106 -3.88 4.93 -3.07
C ALA A 106 -3.39 5.22 -4.51
N LYS A 107 -4.23 4.90 -5.51
CA LYS A 107 -3.91 5.07 -6.93
C LYS A 107 -3.66 6.53 -7.33
N LYS A 108 -4.22 7.49 -6.59
CA LYS A 108 -3.94 8.93 -6.77
C LYS A 108 -2.52 9.32 -6.37
N ILE A 109 -1.84 8.50 -5.56
CA ILE A 109 -0.49 8.76 -5.07
C ILE A 109 0.53 8.01 -5.93
N THR A 110 0.32 6.71 -6.18
CA THR A 110 1.22 5.88 -6.99
C THR A 110 0.47 4.76 -7.69
N SER A 111 0.98 4.33 -8.84
CA SER A 111 0.49 3.13 -9.52
C SER A 111 0.95 1.82 -8.89
N ASN A 112 2.01 1.86 -8.07
CA ASN A 112 2.68 0.70 -7.49
C ASN A 112 2.01 0.36 -6.15
N ILE A 113 1.09 -0.59 -6.17
CA ILE A 113 0.26 -0.92 -5.01
C ILE A 113 0.39 -2.42 -4.74
N ALA A 114 0.63 -2.78 -3.48
CA ALA A 114 0.49 -4.13 -2.96
C ALA A 114 -0.72 -4.16 -2.02
N TYR A 115 -1.69 -5.03 -2.29
CA TYR A 115 -2.95 -5.08 -1.56
C TYR A 115 -3.11 -6.44 -0.86
N PHE A 116 -2.90 -6.44 0.45
CA PHE A 116 -3.00 -7.63 1.31
C PHE A 116 -4.44 -7.86 1.77
N LEU A 117 -4.99 -9.02 1.39
CA LEU A 117 -6.42 -9.31 1.45
C LEU A 117 -6.71 -10.75 1.94
N PRO A 118 -7.93 -11.02 2.45
CA PRO A 118 -8.35 -12.37 2.81
C PRO A 118 -8.23 -13.33 1.63
N ARG A 119 -7.86 -14.59 1.89
CA ARG A 119 -7.73 -15.61 0.84
C ARG A 119 -9.03 -15.93 0.08
N GLN A 120 -10.17 -15.54 0.62
CA GLN A 120 -11.48 -15.69 -0.02
C GLN A 120 -11.83 -14.56 -0.97
N THR A 121 -10.96 -13.55 -1.14
CA THR A 121 -11.24 -12.41 -2.00
C THR A 121 -11.39 -12.83 -3.46
N THR A 122 -12.45 -12.34 -4.09
CA THR A 122 -12.80 -12.71 -5.46
C THR A 122 -11.76 -12.18 -6.46
N VAL A 123 -11.11 -13.07 -7.21
CA VAL A 123 -10.09 -12.73 -8.22
C VAL A 123 -10.63 -11.73 -9.23
N GLY A 124 -11.90 -11.85 -9.65
CA GLY A 124 -12.51 -10.91 -10.59
C GLY A 124 -12.50 -9.45 -10.12
N GLN A 125 -12.64 -9.21 -8.81
CA GLN A 125 -12.54 -7.86 -8.24
C GLN A 125 -11.10 -7.36 -8.21
N LEU A 126 -10.11 -8.23 -7.99
CA LEU A 126 -8.70 -7.86 -8.06
C LEU A 126 -8.28 -7.46 -9.48
N VAL A 127 -8.73 -8.25 -10.46
CA VAL A 127 -8.47 -7.94 -11.87
C VAL A 127 -9.16 -6.63 -12.27
N SER A 128 -10.39 -6.37 -11.80
CA SER A 128 -11.08 -5.13 -12.15
C SER A 128 -10.42 -3.88 -11.56
N LEU A 129 -9.73 -3.98 -10.42
CA LEU A 129 -8.94 -2.88 -9.85
C LEU A 129 -7.76 -2.44 -10.75
N ALA A 130 -7.24 -3.34 -11.59
CA ALA A 130 -6.18 -2.98 -12.53
C ALA A 130 -6.66 -2.02 -13.64
N GLY A 131 -7.98 -1.97 -13.89
CA GLY A 131 -8.59 -1.16 -14.93
C GLY A 131 -8.45 -1.78 -16.34
N PRO A 132 -9.09 -1.18 -17.37
CA PRO A 132 -9.05 -1.69 -18.74
C PRO A 132 -7.61 -1.77 -19.28
N GLY A 133 -7.21 -2.95 -19.74
CA GLY A 133 -5.85 -3.20 -20.24
C GLY A 133 -4.76 -3.28 -19.15
N GLY A 134 -5.12 -3.11 -17.88
CA GLY A 134 -4.22 -3.29 -16.75
C GLY A 134 -4.04 -4.75 -16.38
N SER A 135 -2.93 -5.04 -15.70
CA SER A 135 -2.63 -6.36 -15.13
C SER A 135 -2.42 -6.26 -13.63
N CYS A 136 -2.70 -7.36 -12.93
CA CYS A 136 -2.31 -7.56 -11.55
C CYS A 136 -1.67 -8.94 -11.38
N GLU A 137 -0.72 -9.05 -10.46
CA GLU A 137 -0.20 -10.33 -9.98
C GLU A 137 -0.88 -10.67 -8.66
N ILE A 138 -1.24 -11.93 -8.46
CA ILE A 138 -1.89 -12.40 -7.24
C ILE A 138 -1.04 -13.48 -6.61
N GLU A 139 -0.37 -13.14 -5.52
CA GLU A 139 0.42 -14.06 -4.71
C GLU A 139 -0.44 -14.66 -3.59
N GLN A 140 -0.31 -15.97 -3.38
CA GLN A 140 -0.92 -16.65 -2.24
C GLN A 140 0.09 -16.76 -1.10
N ASN A 141 -0.25 -16.24 0.08
CA ASN A 141 0.59 -16.35 1.26
C ASN A 141 0.28 -17.66 2.00
N LEU A 142 1.23 -18.59 2.04
CA LEU A 142 1.09 -19.90 2.69
C LEU A 142 1.82 -19.93 4.05
N LEU A 143 1.21 -20.61 5.02
CA LEU A 143 1.87 -20.99 6.27
C LEU A 143 1.54 -22.45 6.56
N ASN A 144 2.58 -23.28 6.72
CA ASN A 144 2.45 -24.73 6.89
C ASN A 144 1.53 -25.33 5.84
N THR A 145 1.86 -25.09 4.55
CA THR A 145 1.11 -25.52 3.35
C THR A 145 -0.33 -25.03 3.22
N LYS A 146 -0.84 -24.25 4.19
CA LYS A 146 -2.19 -23.69 4.18
C LYS A 146 -2.17 -22.22 3.78
N ILE A 147 -2.96 -21.87 2.77
CA ILE A 147 -3.18 -20.47 2.36
C ILE A 147 -3.80 -19.69 3.54
N LYS A 148 -3.19 -18.56 3.88
CA LYS A 148 -3.64 -17.66 4.94
C LYS A 148 -4.29 -16.40 4.38
N ALA A 149 -3.66 -15.81 3.37
CA ALA A 149 -4.05 -14.56 2.75
C ALA A 149 -3.60 -14.56 1.28
N ILE A 150 -3.95 -13.50 0.56
CA ILE A 150 -3.42 -13.19 -0.76
C ILE A 150 -2.84 -11.77 -0.76
N THR A 151 -1.85 -11.53 -1.62
CA THR A 151 -1.34 -10.19 -1.92
C THR A 151 -1.52 -9.94 -3.40
N ALA A 152 -2.25 -8.88 -3.77
CA ALA A 152 -2.37 -8.46 -5.16
C ALA A 152 -1.41 -7.29 -5.45
N TYR A 153 -0.55 -7.44 -6.44
CA TYR A 153 0.42 -6.43 -6.86
C TYR A 153 -0.03 -5.74 -8.16
N TYR A 154 0.19 -4.43 -8.23
CA TYR A 154 -0.20 -3.57 -9.35
C TYR A 154 0.95 -2.63 -9.75
N GLY A 155 0.87 -2.08 -10.96
CA GLY A 155 1.89 -1.17 -11.48
C GLY A 155 3.18 -1.92 -11.81
N ASN A 156 4.33 -1.33 -11.45
CA ASN A 156 5.64 -1.95 -11.68
C ASN A 156 6.01 -3.01 -10.64
N LEU A 157 5.11 -3.30 -9.68
CA LEU A 157 5.29 -4.40 -8.72
C LEU A 157 4.89 -5.76 -9.30
N VAL A 158 4.24 -5.79 -10.46
CA VAL A 158 3.91 -7.03 -11.17
C VAL A 158 5.18 -7.61 -11.77
N THR A 159 5.58 -8.79 -11.32
CA THR A 159 6.67 -9.57 -11.90
C THR A 159 6.11 -10.39 -13.07
N GLY A 160 6.75 -10.32 -14.24
CA GLY A 160 6.28 -11.03 -15.43
C GLY A 160 5.57 -10.19 -16.49
N ARG A 161 6.02 -8.96 -16.76
CA ARG A 161 5.90 -8.47 -18.15
C ARG A 161 6.61 -9.50 -19.05
N CYS A 162 6.05 -9.79 -20.22
CA CYS A 162 6.55 -10.78 -21.19
C CYS A 162 7.99 -10.56 -21.71
N ASP A 163 8.80 -9.71 -21.08
CA ASP A 163 10.15 -9.39 -21.49
C ASP A 163 11.22 -10.29 -20.82
N ASP A 164 10.88 -11.07 -19.80
CA ASP A 164 11.81 -11.95 -19.08
C ASP A 164 11.85 -13.41 -19.60
N VAL A 165 11.30 -13.69 -20.79
CA VAL A 165 11.37 -15.03 -21.43
C VAL A 165 12.51 -15.14 -22.46
N LEU A 166 13.34 -14.11 -22.63
CA LEU A 166 14.50 -14.15 -23.52
C LEU A 166 15.75 -13.52 -22.88
N LYS A 167 16.33 -14.19 -21.87
CA LYS A 167 17.76 -14.10 -21.54
C LYS A 167 18.30 -15.47 -21.15
#